data_AF-U5VNV7-F1
#
_entry.id   AF-U5VNV7-F1
#
_cell.length_a   1.000
_cell.length_b   1.000
_cell.length_c   1.000
_cell.angle_alpha   90.00
_cell.angle_beta   90.00
_cell.angle_gamma   90.00
#
_symmetry.space_group_name_H-M   'P 1'
#
loop_
_entity.id
_entity.type
_entity.pdbx_description
1 polymer ?
#
loop_
_entity_poly.entity_id
_entity_poly.type
_entity_poly.pdbx_seq_one_letter_code
_entity_poly.pdbx_strand_id
1 'polypeptide(L)'
;MTTIDYLVDDSDIDVPIDDRDEGERRALELAHRIRQVAVTDPEHAQQLVDELIVALDAAMGGTFSEHLDGVAREVAERALEKSRNGHGAGISPYGNS
;
A
#
# COMPACT_ATOMS: atom_id res chain seq x y z
N MET A 1 10.33 -36.94 24.42
CA MET A 1 11.38 -35.91 24.32
C MET A 1 12.10 -36.17 23.02
N THR A 2 11.80 -35.38 22.00
CA THR A 2 12.38 -35.55 20.66
C THR A 2 12.84 -34.17 20.23
N THR A 3 14.16 -33.96 20.34
CA THR A 3 14.87 -32.76 19.91
C THR A 3 14.75 -32.67 18.40
N ILE A 4 14.04 -31.65 17.91
CA ILE A 4 14.15 -31.23 16.51
C ILE A 4 15.42 -30.36 16.46
N ASP A 5 16.50 -30.97 16.01
CA ASP A 5 17.75 -30.29 15.68
C ASP A 5 17.48 -29.33 14.51
N TYR A 6 17.40 -28.04 14.84
CA TYR A 6 17.38 -26.94 13.88
C TYR A 6 18.81 -26.69 13.42
N LEU A 7 19.36 -27.64 12.66
CA LEU A 7 20.52 -27.40 11.80
C LEU A 7 19.99 -26.66 10.57
N VAL A 8 19.94 -25.33 10.67
CA VAL A 8 19.91 -24.46 9.49
C VAL A 8 21.28 -24.62 8.85
N ASP A 9 21.32 -25.51 7.86
CA ASP A 9 22.40 -25.56 6.90
C ASP A 9 22.31 -24.25 6.09
N ASP A 10 23.32 -23.40 6.27
CA ASP A 10 23.42 -22.04 5.72
C ASP A 10 23.79 -22.05 4.22
N SER A 11 23.48 -23.14 3.50
CA SER A 11 24.04 -23.45 2.17
C SER A 11 23.03 -23.77 1.06
N ASP A 12 21.72 -23.74 1.30
CA ASP A 12 20.70 -24.21 0.33
C ASP A 12 19.54 -23.23 0.05
N ILE A 13 19.78 -21.91 0.10
CA ILE A 13 18.90 -20.95 -0.60
C ILE A 13 19.62 -20.45 -1.85
N ASP A 14 19.73 -21.34 -2.82
CA ASP A 14 20.02 -21.03 -4.23
C ASP A 14 18.73 -21.23 -5.07
N VAL A 15 17.60 -20.77 -4.51
CA VAL A 15 16.36 -20.66 -5.26
C VAL A 15 16.45 -19.34 -6.03
N PRO A 16 16.34 -19.32 -7.37
CA PRO A 16 16.10 -18.07 -8.08
C PRO A 16 14.78 -17.52 -7.56
N ILE A 17 14.85 -16.58 -6.63
CA ILE A 17 13.70 -15.79 -6.22
C ILE A 17 13.32 -15.04 -7.49
N ASP A 18 12.27 -15.49 -8.16
CA ASP A 18 11.69 -14.78 -9.28
C ASP A 18 11.34 -13.37 -8.77
N ASP A 19 11.67 -12.31 -9.50
CA ASP A 19 11.45 -10.91 -9.07
C ASP A 19 9.99 -10.67 -8.65
N ARG A 20 9.08 -11.50 -9.18
CA ARG A 20 7.68 -11.60 -8.80
C ARG A 20 7.47 -12.00 -7.34
N ASP A 21 8.16 -13.05 -6.86
CA ASP A 21 8.02 -13.57 -5.50
C ASP A 21 8.54 -12.57 -4.46
N GLU A 22 9.60 -11.84 -4.80
CA GLU A 22 10.13 -10.76 -3.96
C GLU A 22 9.15 -9.57 -3.88
N GLY A 23 8.51 -9.22 -5.00
CA GLY A 23 7.46 -8.20 -5.04
C GLY A 23 6.27 -8.56 -4.15
N GLU A 24 5.79 -9.81 -4.25
CA GLU A 24 4.69 -10.32 -3.43
C GLU A 24 5.06 -10.32 -1.94
N ARG A 25 6.30 -10.73 -1.59
CA ARG A 25 6.79 -10.71 -0.21
C ARG A 25 6.81 -9.30 0.38
N ARG A 26 7.30 -8.32 -0.38
CA ARG A 26 7.33 -6.91 0.05
C ARG A 26 5.92 -6.34 0.24
N ALA A 27 4.99 -6.67 -0.64
CA ALA A 27 3.60 -6.23 -0.53
C ALA A 27 2.93 -6.78 0.74
N LEU A 28 3.15 -8.06 1.05
CA LEU A 28 2.64 -8.69 2.27
C LEU A 28 3.24 -8.08 3.54
N GLU A 29 4.55 -7.82 3.53
CA GLU A 29 5.23 -7.17 4.65
C GLU A 29 4.69 -5.76 4.88
N LEU A 30 4.48 -4.98 3.82
CA LEU A 30 3.90 -3.65 3.90
C LEU A 30 2.48 -3.70 4.49
N ALA A 31 1.64 -4.62 4.00
CA ALA A 31 0.29 -4.80 4.52
C ALA A 31 0.30 -5.17 6.02
N HIS A 32 1.26 -5.99 6.44
CA HIS A 32 1.44 -6.33 7.86
C HIS A 32 1.81 -5.10 8.69
N ARG A 33 2.75 -4.28 8.23
CA ARG A 33 3.18 -3.05 8.91
C ARG A 33 2.04 -2.04 9.02
N ILE A 34 1.26 -1.84 7.96
CA ILE A 34 0.07 -0.97 7.99
C ILE A 34 -0.94 -1.47 9.02
N ARG A 35 -1.15 -2.80 9.10
CA ARG A 35 -2.01 -3.39 10.14
C ARG A 35 -1.49 -3.09 11.55
N GLN A 36 -0.18 -3.16 11.78
CA GLN A 36 0.41 -2.82 13.08
C GLN A 36 0.16 -1.36 13.44
N VAL A 37 0.34 -0.43 12.48
CA VAL A 37 0.02 0.99 12.69
C VAL A 37 -1.46 1.16 13.01
N ALA A 38 -2.36 0.45 12.33
CA ALA A 38 -3.80 0.54 12.55
C ALA A 38 -4.23 0.14 13.98
N VAL A 39 -3.44 -0.67 14.68
CA VAL A 39 -3.70 -1.02 16.09
C VAL A 39 -3.49 0.17 17.01
N THR A 40 -2.49 1.00 16.74
CA THR A 40 -2.10 2.13 17.59
C THR A 40 -2.71 3.46 17.12
N ASP A 41 -2.83 3.63 15.81
CA ASP A 41 -3.31 4.84 15.15
C ASP A 41 -4.08 4.45 13.86
N PRO A 42 -5.39 4.19 13.98
CA PRO A 42 -6.23 3.83 12.84
C PRO A 42 -6.32 4.93 11.78
N GLU A 43 -6.27 6.21 12.18
CA GLU A 43 -6.40 7.33 11.25
C GLU A 43 -5.14 7.47 10.40
N HIS A 44 -3.96 7.35 11.02
CA HIS A 44 -2.69 7.36 10.31
C HIS A 44 -2.55 6.17 9.36
N ALA A 45 -2.96 4.97 9.80
CA ALA A 45 -2.97 3.80 8.91
C ALA A 45 -3.85 4.03 7.67
N GLN A 46 -5.00 4.68 7.85
CA GLN A 46 -5.88 5.02 6.73
C GLN A 46 -5.24 6.04 5.77
N GLN A 47 -4.51 7.03 6.29
CA GLN A 47 -3.77 8.00 5.46
C GLN A 47 -2.69 7.30 4.62
N LEU A 48 -1.92 6.39 5.21
CA LEU A 48 -0.90 5.62 4.49
C LEU A 48 -1.51 4.76 3.36
N VAL A 49 -2.68 4.15 3.60
CA VAL A 49 -3.40 3.40 2.57
C VAL A 49 -3.90 4.33 1.46
N ASP A 50 -4.47 5.49 1.81
CA ASP A 50 -4.94 6.47 0.82
C ASP A 50 -3.77 6.97 -0.06
N GLU A 51 -2.61 7.28 0.54
CA GLU A 51 -1.40 7.72 -0.17
C GLU A 51 -0.85 6.63 -1.09
N LEU A 52 -0.82 5.37 -0.62
CA LEU A 52 -0.41 4.23 -1.42
C LEU A 52 -1.28 4.06 -2.66
N ILE A 53 -2.61 4.18 -2.50
CA ILE A 53 -3.56 4.09 -3.62
C ILE A 53 -3.29 5.19 -4.65
N VAL A 54 -3.06 6.43 -4.22
CA VAL A 54 -2.75 7.55 -5.12
C VAL A 54 -1.45 7.30 -5.88
N ALA A 55 -0.42 6.79 -5.21
CA ALA A 55 0.86 6.48 -5.85
C ALA A 55 0.74 5.35 -6.88
N LEU A 56 -0.05 4.32 -6.58
CA LEU A 56 -0.32 3.21 -7.49
C LEU A 56 -1.13 3.65 -8.71
N ASP A 57 -2.14 4.49 -8.51
CA ASP A 57 -2.92 5.06 -9.61
C ASP A 57 -2.05 5.92 -10.54
N ALA A 58 -1.19 6.76 -9.99
CA ALA A 58 -0.24 7.54 -10.79
C ALA A 58 0.75 6.66 -11.55
N ALA A 59 1.28 5.60 -10.92
CA ALA A 59 2.21 4.66 -11.55
C ALA A 59 1.58 3.87 -12.70
N MET A 60 0.27 3.63 -12.64
CA MET A 60 -0.48 2.91 -13.68
C MET A 60 -1.18 3.84 -14.69
N GLY A 61 -0.94 5.16 -14.62
CA GLY A 61 -1.50 6.11 -15.58
C GLY A 61 -2.99 6.42 -15.35
N GLY A 62 -3.48 6.26 -14.12
CA GLY A 62 -4.85 6.63 -13.73
C GLY A 62 -5.90 5.53 -13.88
N THR A 63 -5.48 4.28 -14.08
CA THR A 63 -6.38 3.14 -14.29
C THR A 63 -6.48 2.19 -13.09
N PHE A 64 -5.91 2.55 -11.92
CA PHE A 64 -5.79 1.60 -10.81
C PHE A 64 -7.11 1.08 -10.27
N SER A 65 -8.11 1.95 -10.15
CA SER A 65 -9.45 1.54 -9.74
C SER A 65 -10.13 0.58 -10.72
N GLU A 66 -9.72 0.55 -12.00
CA GLU A 66 -10.30 -0.34 -13.02
C GLU A 66 -9.87 -1.79 -12.84
N HIS A 67 -8.74 -2.02 -12.16
CA HIS A 67 -8.19 -3.34 -11.86
C HIS A 67 -8.67 -3.90 -10.51
N LEU A 68 -9.56 -3.17 -9.82
CA LEU A 68 -10.10 -3.54 -8.51
C LEU A 68 -11.58 -3.85 -8.61
N ASP A 69 -12.04 -4.76 -7.74
CA ASP A 69 -13.44 -5.16 -7.64
C ASP A 69 -13.98 -4.99 -6.21
N GLY A 70 -15.29 -4.76 -6.12
CA GLY A 70 -16.03 -4.68 -4.87
C GLY A 70 -15.50 -3.61 -3.91
N VAL A 71 -15.32 -4.00 -2.65
CA VAL A 71 -14.91 -3.09 -1.56
C VAL A 71 -13.55 -2.44 -1.83
N ALA A 72 -12.61 -3.15 -2.47
CA ALA A 72 -11.30 -2.58 -2.78
C ALA A 72 -11.40 -1.42 -3.76
N ARG A 73 -12.30 -1.53 -4.75
CA ARG A 73 -12.60 -0.45 -5.70
C ARG A 73 -13.22 0.75 -5.01
N GLU A 74 -14.21 0.54 -4.15
CA GLU A 74 -14.87 1.63 -3.40
C GLU A 74 -13.87 2.41 -2.55
N VAL A 75 -12.97 1.70 -1.86
CA VAL A 75 -11.89 2.32 -1.06
C VAL A 75 -10.93 3.13 -1.95
N ALA A 76 -10.56 2.57 -3.11
CA ALA A 76 -9.69 3.25 -4.04
C ALA A 76 -10.32 4.53 -4.62
N GLU A 77 -11.57 4.44 -5.09
CA GLU A 77 -12.30 5.59 -5.62
C GLU A 77 -12.43 6.70 -4.58
N ARG A 78 -12.71 6.35 -3.32
CA ARG A 78 -12.75 7.31 -2.20
C ARG A 78 -11.40 7.99 -1.98
N ALA A 79 -10.30 7.24 -1.95
CA ALA A 79 -8.96 7.79 -1.76
C ALA A 79 -8.56 8.74 -2.90
N LEU A 80 -8.86 8.36 -4.15
CA LEU A 80 -8.59 9.18 -5.33
C LEU A 80 -9.46 10.45 -5.37
N GLU A 81 -10.74 10.35 -5.00
CA GLU A 81 -11.62 11.51 -4.86
C GLU A 81 -11.15 12.47 -3.77
N LYS A 82 -10.74 11.94 -2.61
CA LYS A 82 -10.15 12.74 -1.52
C LYS A 82 -8.90 13.49 -1.97
N SER A 83 -8.03 12.83 -2.75
CA SER A 83 -6.82 13.46 -3.31
C SER A 83 -7.16 14.60 -4.29
N ARG A 84 -8.10 14.36 -5.20
CA ARG A 84 -8.59 15.37 -6.16
C ARG A 84 -9.22 16.58 -5.47
N ASN A 85 -10.03 16.34 -4.44
CA ASN A 85 -10.73 17.40 -3.70
C ASN A 85 -9.80 18.13 -2.71
N GLY A 86 -8.78 17.46 -2.17
CA GLY A 86 -7.77 18.04 -1.29
C GLY A 86 -6.81 19.01 -2.00
N HIS A 87 -6.55 18.81 -3.30
CA HIS A 87 -5.75 19.73 -4.13
C HIS A 87 -6.49 21.03 -4.52
N GLY A 88 -7.80 21.15 -4.24
CA GLY A 88 -8.63 22.30 -4.61
C GLY A 88 -8.73 23.42 -3.57
N ALA A 89 -8.19 23.26 -2.35
CA ALA A 89 -8.40 24.21 -1.24
C ALA A 89 -7.24 25.19 -0.99
N GLY A 90 -6.24 25.24 -1.88
CA GLY A 90 -4.98 25.98 -1.64
C GLY A 90 -4.64 27.14 -2.59
N ILE A 91 -5.46 27.43 -3.60
CA ILE A 91 -5.21 28.52 -4.55
C ILE A 91 -6.47 29.35 -4.73
N SER A 92 -6.60 30.38 -3.90
CA SER A 92 -7.38 31.56 -4.22
C SER A 92 -6.43 32.57 -4.89
N PRO A 93 -6.41 32.69 -6.24
CA PRO A 93 -5.60 33.70 -6.93
C PRO A 93 -6.25 35.11 -6.92
N TYR A 94 -7.33 35.33 -6.18
CA TYR A 94 -8.04 36.61 -6.16
C TYR A 94 -8.33 37.09 -4.72
N GLY A 95 -7.29 37.53 -4.02
CA GLY A 95 -7.43 38.57 -3.01
C GLY A 95 -7.35 39.93 -3.71
N ASN A 96 -8.47 40.41 -4.24
CA ASN A 96 -8.56 41.74 -4.83
C ASN A 96 -9.41 42.66 -3.95
N SER A 97 -8.82 43.83 -3.67
CA SER A 97 -9.33 45.04 -3.01
C SER A 97 -9.36 45.04 -1.48
#